data_AF-A0A962BZU6-F1
#
_entry.id   AF-A0A962BZU6-F1
#
_cell.length_a   1.000
_cell.length_b   1.000
_cell.length_c   1.000
_cell.angle_alpha   90.00
_cell.angle_beta   90.00
_cell.angle_gamma   90.00
#
_symmetry.space_group_name_H-M   'P 1'
#
loop_
_entity.id
_entity.type
_entity.pdbx_description
1 polymer ?
#
loop_
_entity_poly.entity_id
_entity_poly.type
_entity_poly.pdbx_seq_one_letter_code
_entity_poly.pdbx_strand_id
1 'polypeptide(L)'
;MTTPDQRDFSLSPENNEQLASLCGPFDAHLRMIELRLGVEINNRGFVFRVIGEAGATRAGERLIRALYAQACDATLTPHDIHLALQESGAERAVQEADQQAAESAQEVAIRVKRGTIRGRGPNQVRYLHAIATHDINFGIGPAGTGKTFLAVASAVEALNQSRVQRLILVRPAVEAGEKLGFLPGDLSQKVDPY
;
A
#
# COMPACT_ATOMS: atom_id res chain seq x y z
N MET A 1 -16.68 -5.23 27.04
CA MET A 1 -16.09 -3.94 26.69
C MET A 1 -14.67 -3.96 27.22
N THR A 2 -13.71 -4.30 26.37
CA THR A 2 -12.29 -4.40 26.74
C THR A 2 -11.74 -2.98 26.74
N THR A 3 -11.24 -2.49 27.88
CA THR A 3 -10.59 -1.18 27.96
C THR A 3 -9.39 -1.18 27.00
N PRO A 4 -9.26 -0.18 26.11
CA PRO A 4 -8.11 -0.10 25.21
C PRO A 4 -6.83 0.06 26.04
N ASP A 5 -5.78 -0.65 25.62
CA ASP A 5 -4.45 -0.52 26.20
C ASP A 5 -3.86 0.83 25.79
N GLN A 6 -3.06 1.42 26.68
CA GLN A 6 -2.42 2.71 26.44
C GLN A 6 -0.94 2.62 26.84
N ARG A 7 -0.06 3.11 25.96
CA ARG A 7 1.38 3.19 26.21
C ARG A 7 1.87 4.62 26.00
N ASP A 8 2.42 5.19 27.06
CA ASP A 8 3.03 6.52 27.07
C ASP A 8 4.55 6.37 27.12
N PHE A 9 5.27 7.06 26.24
CA PHE A 9 6.73 7.04 26.20
C PHE A 9 7.35 8.31 25.65
N SER A 10 8.63 8.53 25.94
CA SER A 10 9.44 9.61 25.37
C SER A 10 10.51 9.09 24.40
N LEU A 11 10.84 9.92 23.42
CA LEU A 11 11.96 9.74 22.50
C LEU A 11 13.17 10.54 22.98
N SER A 12 14.34 9.91 22.95
CA SER A 12 15.61 10.49 23.39
C SER A 12 16.75 9.97 22.53
N PRO A 13 17.77 10.79 22.19
CA PRO A 13 17.94 12.20 22.54
C PRO A 13 16.94 13.11 21.81
N GLU A 14 16.63 14.28 22.37
CA GLU A 14 15.69 15.24 21.77
C GLU A 14 16.33 15.93 20.56
N ASN A 15 15.84 15.64 19.35
CA ASN A 15 16.27 16.28 18.11
C ASN A 15 15.04 16.63 17.24
N ASN A 16 14.84 17.92 17.00
CA ASN A 16 13.68 18.42 16.27
C ASN A 16 13.68 18.00 14.79
N GLU A 17 14.84 17.81 14.16
CA GLU A 17 14.93 17.38 12.76
C GLU A 17 14.50 15.91 12.63
N GLN A 18 14.95 15.07 13.55
CA GLN A 18 14.54 13.65 13.62
C GLN A 18 13.05 13.53 13.91
N LEU A 19 12.54 14.33 14.84
CA LEU A 19 11.11 14.35 15.18
C LEU A 19 10.26 14.80 13.98
N ALA A 20 10.67 15.86 13.28
CA ALA A 20 9.97 16.34 12.09
C ALA A 20 9.99 15.29 10.96
N SER A 21 11.12 14.61 10.77
CA SER A 21 11.25 13.53 9.80
C SER A 21 10.38 12.31 10.15
N LEU A 22 10.32 11.94 11.42
CA LEU A 22 9.45 10.87 11.93
C LEU A 22 7.97 11.19 11.70
N CYS A 23 7.51 12.39 12.06
CA CYS A 23 6.10 12.76 11.89
C CYS A 23 5.71 12.90 10.41
N GLY A 24 6.63 13.40 9.59
CA GLY A 24 6.37 13.74 8.19
C GLY A 24 5.45 14.96 8.05
N PRO A 25 5.18 15.40 6.80
CA PRO A 25 4.34 16.57 6.55
C PRO A 25 2.92 16.37 7.10
N PHE A 26 2.45 17.27 7.96
CA PHE A 26 1.12 17.20 8.59
C PHE A 26 0.82 15.86 9.29
N ASP A 27 1.84 15.28 9.92
CA ASP A 27 1.78 13.99 10.63
C ASP A 27 1.40 12.80 9.73
N ALA A 28 1.66 12.91 8.42
CA ALA A 28 1.29 11.87 7.45
C ALA A 28 1.90 10.50 7.79
N HIS A 29 3.13 10.46 8.32
CA HIS A 29 3.77 9.19 8.68
C HIS A 29 3.10 8.56 9.91
N LEU A 30 2.72 9.36 10.92
CA LEU A 30 1.98 8.87 12.08
C LEU A 30 0.62 8.32 11.66
N ARG A 31 -0.11 9.02 10.80
CA ARG A 31 -1.40 8.53 10.24
C ARG A 31 -1.26 7.24 9.47
N MET A 32 -0.15 7.05 8.74
CA MET A 32 0.13 5.77 8.07
C MET A 32 0.30 4.62 9.06
N ILE A 33 1.00 4.88 10.18
CA ILE A 33 1.19 3.90 11.25
C ILE A 33 -0.13 3.60 11.95
N GLU A 34 -0.92 4.63 12.30
CA GLU A 34 -2.26 4.50 12.90
C GLU A 34 -3.16 3.60 12.06
N LEU A 35 -3.29 3.92 10.77
CA LEU A 35 -4.17 3.20 9.85
C LEU A 35 -3.71 1.76 9.64
N ARG A 36 -2.39 1.50 9.67
CA ARG A 36 -1.84 0.15 9.44
C ARG A 36 -1.92 -0.73 10.68
N LEU A 37 -1.71 -0.18 11.87
CA LEU A 37 -1.71 -0.92 13.14
C LEU A 37 -3.07 -0.93 13.84
N GLY A 38 -4.03 -0.10 13.40
CA GLY A 38 -5.33 0.05 14.07
C GLY A 38 -5.20 0.69 15.45
N VAL A 39 -4.30 1.65 15.60
CA VAL A 39 -4.04 2.38 16.85
C VAL A 39 -4.27 3.88 16.65
N GLU A 40 -4.48 4.59 17.75
CA GLU A 40 -4.45 6.05 17.80
C GLU A 40 -3.11 6.51 18.38
N ILE A 41 -2.44 7.45 17.71
CA ILE A 41 -1.15 8.00 18.10
C ILE A 41 -1.30 9.50 18.38
N ASN A 42 -1.12 9.87 19.64
CA ASN A 42 -1.07 11.26 20.07
C ASN A 42 0.36 11.63 20.44
N ASN A 43 0.83 12.80 20.01
CA ASN A 43 2.16 13.29 20.36
C ASN A 43 2.14 14.75 20.84
N ARG A 44 3.06 15.06 21.77
CA ARG A 44 3.36 16.42 22.20
C ARG A 44 4.88 16.56 22.31
N GLY A 45 5.50 17.06 21.25
CA GLY A 45 6.95 17.06 21.12
C GLY A 45 7.48 15.63 21.09
N PHE A 46 8.41 15.31 21.98
CA PHE A 46 9.03 13.98 22.08
C PHE A 46 8.22 12.97 22.92
N VAL A 47 7.08 13.38 23.47
CA VAL A 47 6.21 12.52 24.28
C VAL A 47 5.10 11.97 23.39
N PHE A 48 5.03 10.64 23.29
CA PHE A 48 4.07 9.90 22.48
C PHE A 48 3.17 9.06 23.36
N ARG A 49 1.92 8.92 22.91
CA ARG A 49 0.88 8.08 23.49
C ARG A 49 0.26 7.26 22.38
N VAL A 50 0.27 5.93 22.56
CA VAL A 50 -0.34 4.98 21.61
C VAL A 50 -1.47 4.25 22.31
N ILE A 51 -2.67 4.28 21.72
CA ILE A 51 -3.90 3.72 22.28
C ILE A 51 -4.44 2.66 21.31
N GLY A 52 -4.79 1.47 21.82
CA GLY A 52 -5.33 0.39 20.98
C GLY A 52 -5.30 -0.97 21.65
N GLU A 53 -5.21 -2.04 20.87
CA GLU A 53 -5.03 -3.41 21.40
C GLU A 53 -3.59 -3.60 21.92
N ALA A 54 -3.41 -4.34 23.03
CA ALA A 54 -2.11 -4.54 23.67
C ALA A 54 -1.00 -5.09 22.75
N GLY A 55 -1.34 -5.85 21.71
CA GLY A 55 -0.38 -6.27 20.68
C GLY A 55 0.05 -5.12 19.78
N ALA A 56 -0.94 -4.35 19.30
CA ALA A 56 -0.77 -3.23 18.38
C ALA A 56 -0.05 -2.04 19.04
N THR A 57 -0.37 -1.70 20.29
CA THR A 57 0.30 -0.62 21.05
C THR A 57 1.79 -0.92 21.22
N ARG A 58 2.17 -2.16 21.53
CA ARG A 58 3.57 -2.62 21.63
C ARG A 58 4.29 -2.64 20.29
N ALA A 59 3.59 -2.94 19.20
CA ALA A 59 4.15 -2.84 17.85
C ALA A 59 4.39 -1.37 17.48
N GLY A 60 3.41 -0.50 17.75
CA GLY A 60 3.49 0.94 17.49
C GLY A 60 4.63 1.62 18.25
N GLU A 61 4.77 1.38 19.56
CA GLU A 61 5.91 1.92 20.33
C GLU A 61 7.25 1.49 19.73
N ARG A 62 7.42 0.20 19.43
CA ARG A 62 8.68 -0.32 18.87
C ARG A 62 8.99 0.29 17.52
N LEU A 63 7.99 0.40 16.64
CA LEU A 63 8.15 0.98 15.32
C LEU A 63 8.52 2.46 15.39
N ILE A 64 7.82 3.25 16.23
CA ILE A 64 8.10 4.68 16.40
C ILE A 64 9.54 4.90 16.89
N ARG A 65 10.01 4.10 17.86
CA ARG A 65 11.40 4.18 18.33
C ARG A 65 12.42 3.78 17.27
N ALA A 66 12.13 2.75 16.47
CA ALA A 66 13.01 2.31 15.40
C ALA A 66 13.12 3.37 14.29
N LEU A 67 11.99 3.94 13.86
CA LEU A 67 11.95 5.01 12.88
C LEU A 67 12.66 6.26 13.40
N TYR A 68 12.48 6.63 14.67
CA TYR A 68 13.21 7.75 15.26
C TYR A 68 14.72 7.54 15.23
N ALA A 69 15.19 6.32 15.50
CA ALA A 69 16.61 5.99 15.40
C ALA A 69 17.13 6.05 13.95
N GLN A 70 16.32 5.61 12.96
CA GLN A 70 16.67 5.71 11.54
C GLN A 70 16.72 7.17 11.05
N ALA A 71 15.87 8.03 11.60
CA ALA A 71 15.85 9.45 11.29
C ALA A 71 17.16 10.17 11.70
N CYS A 72 18.02 9.54 12.51
CA CYS A 72 19.36 10.05 12.80
C CYS A 72 20.26 10.10 11.55
N ASP A 73 20.15 9.12 10.66
CA ASP A 73 21.10 8.93 9.56
C ASP A 73 20.57 9.50 8.23
N ALA A 74 19.24 9.52 8.05
CA ALA A 74 18.60 10.02 6.83
C ALA A 74 17.17 10.52 7.08
N THR A 75 16.71 11.42 6.22
CA THR A 75 15.31 11.86 6.21
C THR A 75 14.41 10.72 5.77
N LEU A 76 13.49 10.31 6.64
CA LEU A 76 12.47 9.31 6.36
C LEU A 76 11.51 9.78 5.27
N THR A 77 11.26 8.88 4.32
CA THR A 77 10.26 9.03 3.27
C THR A 77 9.04 8.13 3.56
N PRO A 78 7.88 8.36 2.92
CA PRO A 78 6.73 7.45 3.04
C PRO A 78 7.05 6.00 2.66
N HIS A 79 8.04 5.78 1.78
CA HIS A 79 8.49 4.44 1.40
C HIS A 79 9.18 3.73 2.57
N ASP A 80 10.00 4.45 3.34
CA ASP A 80 10.72 3.90 4.49
C ASP A 80 9.74 3.51 5.61
N ILE A 81 8.71 4.31 5.83
CA ILE A 81 7.62 3.98 6.77
C ILE A 81 6.92 2.69 6.34
N HIS A 82 6.62 2.55 5.04
CA HIS A 82 6.00 1.35 4.51
C HIS A 82 6.89 0.13 4.73
N LEU A 83 8.18 0.22 4.41
CA LEU A 83 9.14 -0.87 4.59
C LEU A 83 9.26 -1.28 6.06
N ALA A 84 9.40 -0.31 6.97
CA ALA A 84 9.48 -0.58 8.41
C ALA A 84 8.20 -1.25 8.96
N LEU A 85 7.02 -0.88 8.44
CA LEU A 85 5.76 -1.54 8.76
C LEU A 85 5.74 -3.01 8.28
N GLN A 86 6.32 -3.31 7.11
CA GLN A 86 6.47 -4.68 6.62
C GLN A 86 7.43 -5.50 7.49
N GLU A 87 8.59 -4.94 7.83
CA GLU A 87 9.65 -5.62 8.57
C GLU A 87 9.32 -5.84 10.06
N SER A 88 8.56 -4.92 10.68
CA SER A 88 8.16 -5.01 12.09
C SER A 88 7.25 -6.22 12.41
N GLY A 89 6.86 -7.00 11.40
CA GLY A 89 5.99 -8.15 11.55
C GLY A 89 4.55 -7.77 11.92
N ALA A 90 4.19 -6.48 11.84
CA ALA A 90 2.80 -6.04 11.85
C ALA A 90 1.99 -6.64 10.69
N GLU A 91 2.67 -7.07 9.64
CA GLU A 91 2.10 -7.82 8.54
C GLU A 91 2.08 -9.34 8.76
N ARG A 92 2.61 -9.92 9.85
CA ARG A 92 2.60 -11.39 10.00
C ARG A 92 1.20 -11.97 9.92
N ALA A 93 0.19 -11.32 10.51
CA ALA A 93 -1.20 -11.77 10.40
C ALA A 93 -1.78 -11.61 8.97
N VAL A 94 -1.39 -10.55 8.24
CA VAL A 94 -1.86 -10.31 6.86
C VAL A 94 -1.14 -11.21 5.87
N GLN A 95 0.16 -11.44 6.04
CA GLN A 95 0.97 -12.35 5.25
C GLN A 95 0.59 -13.80 5.53
N GLU A 96 0.35 -14.21 6.77
CA GLU A 96 -0.15 -15.55 7.10
C GLU A 96 -1.57 -15.78 6.54
N ALA A 97 -2.46 -14.78 6.62
CA ALA A 97 -3.77 -14.83 5.98
C ALA A 97 -3.65 -14.85 4.44
N ASP A 98 -2.72 -14.09 3.87
CA ASP A 98 -2.46 -14.05 2.42
C ASP A 98 -1.81 -15.35 1.94
N GLN A 99 -0.98 -16.00 2.76
CA GLN A 99 -0.38 -17.31 2.51
C GLN A 99 -1.46 -18.42 2.57
N GLN A 100 -2.26 -18.46 3.63
CA GLN A 100 -3.35 -19.43 3.79
C GLN A 100 -4.43 -19.26 2.71
N ALA A 101 -4.77 -18.02 2.38
CA ALA A 101 -5.69 -17.72 1.29
C ALA A 101 -5.09 -18.08 -0.08
N ALA A 102 -3.79 -17.89 -0.30
CA ALA A 102 -3.10 -18.34 -1.51
C ALA A 102 -3.02 -19.87 -1.60
N GLU A 103 -2.86 -20.58 -0.48
CA GLU A 103 -2.92 -22.06 -0.41
C GLU A 103 -4.33 -22.58 -0.71
N SER A 104 -5.37 -21.85 -0.30
CA SER A 104 -6.76 -22.16 -0.64
C SER A 104 -7.17 -21.74 -2.06
N ALA A 105 -6.43 -20.81 -2.67
CA ALA A 105 -6.73 -20.28 -3.99
C ALA A 105 -6.28 -21.27 -5.06
N GLN A 106 -7.20 -21.64 -5.95
CA GLN A 106 -6.87 -22.50 -7.07
C GLN A 106 -5.85 -21.80 -7.99
N GLU A 107 -4.78 -22.51 -8.37
CA GLU A 107 -3.72 -21.93 -9.19
C GLU A 107 -4.26 -21.52 -10.57
N VAL A 108 -4.37 -20.20 -10.79
CA VAL A 108 -4.82 -19.63 -12.08
C VAL A 108 -3.61 -19.40 -12.98
N ALA A 109 -3.58 -20.12 -14.10
CA ALA A 109 -2.56 -19.97 -15.12
C ALA A 109 -3.16 -19.33 -16.39
N ILE A 110 -2.61 -18.19 -16.80
CA ILE A 110 -3.07 -17.47 -17.99
C ILE A 110 -2.31 -17.98 -19.21
N ARG A 111 -3.02 -18.46 -20.22
CA ARG A 111 -2.43 -18.89 -21.50
C ARG A 111 -2.35 -17.72 -22.48
N VAL A 112 -1.13 -17.44 -22.94
CA VAL A 112 -0.85 -16.46 -24.00
C VAL A 112 -0.09 -17.10 -25.15
N LYS A 113 -0.08 -16.47 -26.33
CA LYS A 113 0.60 -17.01 -27.54
C LYS A 113 2.08 -17.36 -27.34
N ARG A 114 2.76 -16.69 -26.40
CA ARG A 114 4.20 -16.85 -26.11
C ARG A 114 4.49 -17.69 -24.85
N GLY A 115 3.49 -18.34 -24.25
CA GLY A 115 3.69 -19.18 -23.07
C GLY A 115 2.57 -19.05 -22.03
N THR A 116 2.87 -19.47 -20.81
CA THR A 116 1.93 -19.39 -19.68
C THR A 116 2.42 -18.37 -18.67
N ILE A 117 1.54 -17.48 -18.21
CA ILE A 117 1.81 -16.50 -17.15
C ILE A 117 1.16 -17.01 -15.86
N ARG A 118 1.93 -17.03 -14.78
CA ARG A 118 1.48 -17.42 -13.43
C ARG A 118 1.86 -16.36 -12.41
N GLY A 119 1.11 -16.28 -11.33
CA GLY A 119 1.48 -15.44 -10.19
C GLY A 119 2.77 -15.96 -9.55
N ARG A 120 3.74 -15.08 -9.33
CA ARG A 120 5.05 -15.44 -8.74
C ARG A 120 5.08 -15.38 -7.22
N GLY A 121 4.14 -14.67 -6.60
CA GLY A 121 4.03 -14.54 -5.16
C GLY A 121 2.58 -14.59 -4.67
N PRO A 122 2.35 -14.75 -3.36
CA PRO A 122 1.02 -14.98 -2.79
C PRO A 122 -0.02 -13.94 -3.23
N ASN A 123 0.35 -12.66 -3.24
CA ASN A 123 -0.53 -11.57 -3.65
C ASN A 123 -0.90 -11.62 -5.14
N GLN A 124 0.01 -12.06 -6.01
CA GLN A 124 -0.29 -12.23 -7.43
C GLN A 124 -1.19 -13.44 -7.67
N VAL A 125 -0.98 -14.54 -6.95
CA VAL A 125 -1.83 -15.73 -7.01
C VAL A 125 -3.25 -15.38 -6.57
N ARG A 126 -3.41 -14.70 -5.43
CA ARG A 126 -4.71 -14.20 -4.95
C ARG A 126 -5.37 -13.26 -5.94
N TYR A 127 -4.60 -12.33 -6.51
CA TYR A 127 -5.15 -11.38 -7.48
C TYR A 127 -5.68 -12.09 -8.74
N LEU A 128 -4.95 -13.08 -9.26
CA LEU A 128 -5.41 -13.89 -10.39
C LEU A 128 -6.64 -14.73 -10.05
N HIS A 129 -6.67 -15.31 -8.85
CA HIS A 129 -7.83 -16.04 -8.35
C HIS A 129 -9.06 -15.14 -8.21
N ALA A 130 -8.88 -13.94 -7.68
CA ALA A 130 -9.95 -12.95 -7.54
C ALA A 130 -10.53 -12.56 -8.91
N ILE A 131 -9.65 -12.29 -9.91
CA ILE A 131 -10.06 -12.05 -11.31
C ILE A 131 -10.91 -13.20 -11.88
N ALA A 132 -10.60 -14.44 -11.52
CA ALA A 132 -11.31 -15.62 -12.03
C ALA A 132 -12.66 -15.88 -11.34
N THR A 133 -12.84 -15.40 -10.11
CA THR A 133 -13.97 -15.77 -9.24
C THR A 133 -14.94 -14.63 -8.94
N HIS A 134 -14.54 -13.38 -9.19
CA HIS A 134 -15.33 -12.19 -8.89
C HIS A 134 -15.49 -11.31 -10.14
N ASP A 135 -16.67 -10.71 -10.31
CA ASP A 135 -16.97 -9.84 -11.46
C ASP A 135 -16.19 -8.51 -11.44
N ILE A 136 -15.91 -7.98 -10.23
CA ILE A 136 -15.22 -6.70 -10.02
C ILE A 136 -14.04 -6.92 -9.07
N ASN A 137 -12.87 -6.42 -9.46
CA ASN A 137 -11.63 -6.60 -8.72
C ASN A 137 -10.84 -5.28 -8.60
N PHE A 138 -10.31 -5.02 -7.41
CA PHE A 138 -9.46 -3.86 -7.14
C PHE A 138 -8.01 -4.31 -6.92
N GLY A 139 -7.14 -4.05 -7.90
CA GLY A 139 -5.70 -4.30 -7.77
C GLY A 139 -4.99 -3.11 -7.12
N ILE A 140 -4.76 -3.16 -5.81
CA ILE A 140 -4.05 -2.13 -5.06
C ILE A 140 -2.67 -2.65 -4.65
N GLY A 141 -1.63 -1.82 -4.77
CA GLY A 141 -0.29 -2.15 -4.27
C GLY A 141 0.83 -1.34 -4.92
N PRO A 142 2.08 -1.49 -4.46
CA PRO A 142 3.23 -0.69 -4.91
C PRO A 142 3.51 -0.77 -6.41
N ALA A 143 4.17 0.24 -6.98
CA ALA A 143 4.61 0.18 -8.38
C ALA A 143 5.47 -1.07 -8.64
N GLY A 144 5.39 -1.65 -9.85
CA GLY A 144 6.19 -2.82 -10.23
C GLY A 144 5.65 -4.19 -9.77
N THR A 145 4.59 -4.26 -8.95
CA THR A 145 4.07 -5.56 -8.46
C THR A 145 3.19 -6.33 -9.47
N GLY A 146 3.06 -5.86 -10.71
CA GLY A 146 2.42 -6.59 -11.81
C GLY A 146 0.88 -6.52 -11.90
N LYS A 147 0.22 -5.69 -11.08
CA LYS A 147 -1.26 -5.55 -11.03
C LYS A 147 -1.90 -5.29 -12.39
N THR A 148 -1.42 -4.28 -13.11
CA THR A 148 -1.94 -3.94 -14.45
C THR A 148 -1.59 -5.02 -15.46
N PHE A 149 -0.36 -5.55 -15.41
CA PHE A 149 0.11 -6.57 -16.33
C PHE A 149 -0.72 -7.87 -16.23
N LEU A 150 -0.94 -8.37 -15.01
CA LEU A 150 -1.72 -9.58 -14.76
C LEU A 150 -3.20 -9.41 -15.16
N ALA A 151 -3.80 -8.25 -14.87
CA ALA A 151 -5.17 -7.96 -15.30
C ALA A 151 -5.31 -7.95 -16.82
N VAL A 152 -4.39 -7.28 -17.52
CA VAL A 152 -4.39 -7.23 -18.97
C VAL A 152 -4.15 -8.62 -19.57
N ALA A 153 -3.24 -9.40 -18.99
CA ALA A 153 -3.00 -10.78 -19.41
C ALA A 153 -4.27 -11.65 -19.30
N SER A 154 -4.99 -11.59 -18.17
CA SER A 154 -6.26 -12.30 -17.98
C SER A 154 -7.33 -11.84 -18.96
N ALA A 155 -7.42 -10.53 -19.21
CA ALA A 155 -8.37 -9.96 -20.16
C ALA A 155 -8.11 -10.42 -21.60
N VAL A 156 -6.84 -10.42 -22.03
CA VAL A 156 -6.43 -10.92 -23.36
C VAL A 156 -6.72 -12.41 -23.51
N GLU A 157 -6.50 -13.22 -22.46
CA GLU A 157 -6.88 -14.63 -22.49
C GLU A 157 -8.40 -14.79 -22.65
N ALA A 158 -9.20 -14.06 -21.87
CA ALA A 158 -10.65 -14.11 -21.96
C ALA A 158 -11.16 -13.74 -23.38
N LEU A 159 -10.53 -12.75 -24.02
CA LEU A 159 -10.82 -12.38 -25.41
C LEU A 159 -10.44 -13.52 -26.38
N ASN A 160 -9.25 -14.11 -26.24
CA ASN A 160 -8.81 -15.22 -27.10
C ASN A 160 -9.69 -16.46 -26.95
N GLN A 161 -10.21 -16.72 -25.75
CA GLN A 161 -11.15 -17.82 -25.48
C GLN A 161 -12.60 -17.46 -25.81
N SER A 162 -12.85 -16.30 -26.42
CA SER A 162 -14.20 -15.80 -26.74
C SER A 162 -15.15 -15.72 -25.53
N ARG A 163 -14.62 -15.61 -24.30
CA ARG A 163 -15.42 -15.34 -23.09
C ARG A 163 -15.95 -13.91 -23.08
N VAL A 164 -15.26 -13.01 -23.78
CA VAL A 164 -15.66 -11.60 -23.97
C VAL A 164 -15.49 -11.21 -25.43
N GLN A 165 -16.27 -10.25 -25.90
CA GLN A 165 -16.22 -9.77 -27.30
C GLN A 165 -15.32 -8.54 -27.48
N ARG A 166 -15.10 -7.76 -26.42
CA ARG A 166 -14.35 -6.50 -26.47
C ARG A 166 -13.66 -6.24 -25.14
N LEU A 167 -12.47 -5.63 -25.20
CA LEU A 167 -11.75 -5.10 -24.05
C LEU A 167 -11.79 -3.58 -24.09
N ILE A 168 -12.00 -2.95 -22.92
CA ILE A 168 -11.95 -1.50 -22.75
C ILE A 168 -10.86 -1.20 -21.73
N LEU A 169 -9.86 -0.41 -22.14
CA LEU A 169 -8.76 0.02 -21.28
C LEU A 169 -8.87 1.53 -21.10
N VAL A 170 -9.02 1.96 -19.85
CA VAL A 170 -9.12 3.37 -19.51
C VAL A 170 -7.98 3.73 -18.57
N ARG A 171 -7.29 4.82 -18.89
CA ARG A 171 -6.31 5.46 -18.01
C ARG A 171 -6.77 6.89 -17.76
N PRO A 172 -6.91 7.34 -16.50
CA PRO A 172 -7.22 8.74 -16.23
C PRO A 172 -6.10 9.64 -16.77
N ALA A 173 -6.46 10.79 -17.34
CA ALA A 173 -5.54 11.73 -17.99
C ALA A 173 -4.60 12.48 -17.02
N VAL A 174 -4.69 12.19 -15.71
CA VAL A 174 -3.90 12.85 -14.67
C VAL A 174 -3.04 11.79 -13.99
N GLU A 175 -1.72 11.94 -14.09
CA GLU A 175 -0.77 11.13 -13.33
C GLU A 175 -0.58 11.73 -11.92
N ALA A 176 -0.38 10.86 -10.93
CA ALA A 176 -0.13 11.30 -9.56
C ALA A 176 1.22 12.04 -9.47
N GLY A 177 1.20 13.38 -9.44
CA GLY A 177 2.40 14.19 -9.20
C GLY A 177 2.55 15.45 -10.06
N GLU A 178 1.79 15.62 -11.13
CA GLU A 178 1.84 16.88 -11.89
C GLU A 178 0.89 17.93 -11.28
N LYS A 179 1.44 19.09 -10.91
CA LYS A 179 0.63 20.26 -10.55
C LYS A 179 -0.28 20.56 -11.73
N LEU A 180 -1.60 20.50 -11.49
CA LEU A 180 -2.62 20.86 -12.47
C LEU A 180 -2.39 22.31 -12.92
N GLY A 181 -1.66 22.49 -14.03
CA GLY A 181 -1.73 23.70 -14.83
C GLY A 181 -3.09 23.68 -15.52
N PHE A 182 -4.10 24.31 -14.92
CA PHE A 182 -5.31 24.64 -15.65
C PHE A 182 -4.90 25.56 -16.81
N LEU A 183 -4.99 25.08 -18.04
CA LEU A 183 -5.11 25.97 -19.20
C LEU A 183 -6.56 26.49 -19.22
N PRO A 184 -6.81 27.80 -19.05
CA PRO A 184 -8.11 28.35 -19.40
C PRO A 184 -8.25 28.32 -20.93
N GLY A 185 -9.24 27.58 -21.45
CA GLY A 185 -9.44 27.40 -22.89
C GLY A 185 -10.54 26.39 -23.22
N ASP A 186 -11.27 26.64 -24.31
CA ASP A 186 -12.39 25.82 -24.79
C ASP A 186 -11.90 24.47 -25.37
N LEU A 187 -12.81 23.49 -25.45
CA LEU A 187 -12.58 22.08 -25.80
C LEU A 187 -11.74 21.87 -27.07
N SER A 188 -11.85 22.80 -28.02
CA SER A 188 -11.10 22.81 -29.29
C SER A 188 -9.58 22.95 -29.10
N GLN A 189 -9.12 23.67 -28.07
CA GLN A 189 -7.69 23.85 -27.77
C GLN A 189 -7.05 22.63 -27.10
N LYS A 190 -7.84 21.63 -26.69
CA LYS A 190 -7.36 20.37 -26.10
C LYS A 190 -7.15 19.26 -27.13
N VAL A 191 -7.55 19.46 -28.39
CA VAL A 191 -7.57 18.40 -29.41
C VAL A 191 -6.39 18.47 -30.40
N ASP A 192 -5.61 19.55 -30.42
CA ASP A 192 -4.44 19.67 -31.33
C ASP A 192 -3.15 19.95 -30.55
N PRO A 193 -2.15 19.03 -30.54
CA PRO A 193 -0.92 19.23 -29.78
C PRO A 193 0.22 19.83 -30.61
N TYR A 194 -0.08 20.57 -31.70
CA TYR A 194 0.86 21.44 -32.43
C TYR A 194 0.16 22.67 -33.01
#